data_AF-A0A243SBX1-F1
#
_entry.id   AF-A0A243SBX1-F1
#
_cell.length_a   1.000
_cell.length_b   1.000
_cell.length_c   1.000
_cell.angle_alpha   90.00
_cell.angle_beta   90.00
_cell.angle_gamma   90.00
#
_symmetry.space_group_name_H-M   'P 1'
#
loop_
_entity.id
_entity.type
_entity.pdbx_description
1 polymer ?
#
loop_
_entity_poly.entity_id
_entity_poly.type
_entity_poly.pdbx_seq_one_letter_code
_entity_poly.pdbx_strand_id
1 'polypeptide(L)'
;FIYNKETNTYTCPQGQTLSTTGSWHKKTGRTQESGYRFQKYRTSACKTCPVKALCTSRKGGREIDRSQYAEAVEENHKRYKENGQLYRKRQEINEHIFGTIKRKWGYNYTDLVGLEKVNGEHSLIMLVYNIKRSINILGVPDLVARLKTWNSPYKRKDLFLLKTTYLKLKLDFFFSQTKLSA
;
A
#
# COMPACT_ATOMS: atom_id res chain seq x y z
N PHE A 1 6.66 12.23 -22.98
CA PHE A 1 5.30 12.71 -23.28
C PHE A 1 4.87 13.62 -22.15
N ILE A 2 4.34 14.78 -22.47
CA ILE A 2 3.97 15.82 -21.50
C ILE A 2 2.47 16.04 -21.58
N TYR A 3 1.76 15.95 -20.46
CA TYR A 3 0.32 16.19 -20.41
C TYR A 3 0.03 17.68 -20.24
N ASN A 4 -0.90 18.21 -21.04
CA ASN A 4 -1.45 19.54 -20.87
C ASN A 4 -2.90 19.41 -20.36
N LYS A 5 -3.16 19.94 -19.16
CA LYS A 5 -4.46 19.87 -18.48
C LYS A 5 -5.50 20.79 -19.10
N GLU A 6 -5.10 21.94 -19.64
CA GLU A 6 -6.01 22.95 -20.22
C GLU A 6 -6.62 22.43 -21.52
N THR A 7 -5.78 21.90 -22.41
CA THR A 7 -6.23 21.37 -23.70
C THR A 7 -6.64 19.89 -23.63
N ASN A 8 -6.42 19.24 -22.49
CA ASN A 8 -6.57 17.80 -22.30
C ASN A 8 -5.88 17.00 -23.43
N THR A 9 -4.58 17.23 -23.62
CA THR A 9 -3.78 16.57 -24.66
C THR A 9 -2.42 16.13 -24.14
N TYR A 10 -1.75 15.25 -24.89
CA TYR A 10 -0.34 14.92 -24.65
C TYR A 10 0.53 15.42 -25.79
N THR A 11 1.71 15.94 -25.46
CA THR A 11 2.73 16.27 -26.45
C THR A 11 3.80 15.19 -26.48
N CYS A 12 4.12 14.68 -27.68
CA CYS A 12 5.16 13.67 -27.87
C CYS A 12 6.56 14.30 -27.92
N PRO A 13 7.65 13.51 -27.76
CA PRO A 13 9.02 14.03 -27.88
C PRO A 13 9.35 14.64 -29.25
N GLN A 14 8.57 14.33 -30.29
CA GLN A 14 8.68 14.91 -31.64
C GLN A 14 7.77 16.14 -31.83
N GLY A 15 7.22 16.70 -30.75
CA GLY A 15 6.37 17.90 -30.76
C GLY A 15 4.93 17.70 -31.24
N GLN A 16 4.54 16.48 -31.64
CA GLN A 16 3.18 16.20 -32.10
C GLN A 16 2.19 16.03 -30.94
N THR A 17 0.99 16.57 -31.11
CA THR A 17 -0.09 16.50 -30.14
C THR A 17 -0.90 15.21 -30.31
N LEU A 18 -1.17 14.53 -29.19
CA LEU A 18 -2.06 13.39 -29.07
C LEU A 18 -3.33 13.86 -28.36
N SER A 19 -4.48 13.65 -29.00
CA SER A 19 -5.80 13.99 -28.49
C SER A 19 -6.60 12.73 -28.15
N THR A 20 -7.63 12.91 -27.33
CA THR A 20 -8.60 11.89 -26.98
C THR A 20 -9.91 12.11 -27.72
N THR A 21 -10.67 11.04 -27.99
CA THR A 21 -12.06 11.14 -28.47
C THR A 21 -13.04 11.46 -27.33
N GLY A 22 -12.54 11.65 -26.10
CA GLY A 22 -13.34 11.86 -24.89
C GLY A 22 -13.93 10.57 -24.29
N SER A 23 -13.91 9.47 -25.04
CA SER A 23 -14.48 8.19 -24.63
C SER A 23 -13.68 7.55 -23.49
N TRP A 24 -14.40 7.14 -22.45
CA TRP A 24 -13.83 6.36 -21.35
C TRP A 24 -13.95 4.87 -21.63
N HIS A 25 -12.85 4.15 -21.48
CA HIS A 25 -12.77 2.70 -21.59
C HIS A 25 -12.63 2.09 -20.20
N LYS A 26 -13.25 0.93 -19.97
CA LYS A 26 -13.10 0.17 -18.74
C LYS A 26 -11.98 -0.85 -18.89
N LYS A 27 -11.05 -0.87 -17.94
CA LYS A 27 -10.10 -1.97 -17.77
C LYS A 27 -10.62 -2.90 -16.69
N THR A 28 -10.81 -4.17 -17.05
CA THR A 28 -11.24 -5.21 -16.11
C THR A 28 -10.08 -5.57 -15.18
N GLY A 29 -10.33 -5.53 -13.88
CA GLY A 29 -9.40 -6.01 -12.87
C GLY A 29 -9.71 -7.46 -12.46
N ARG A 30 -8.90 -8.01 -11.55
CA ARG A 30 -9.10 -9.38 -11.02
C ARG A 30 -10.39 -9.51 -10.19
N THR A 31 -10.78 -8.41 -9.55
CA THR A 31 -12.06 -8.22 -8.83
C THR A 31 -12.86 -7.08 -9.48
N GLN A 32 -14.16 -7.00 -9.19
CA GLN A 32 -14.99 -5.91 -9.69
C GLN A 32 -14.48 -4.52 -9.26
N GLU A 33 -13.96 -4.41 -8.05
CA GLU A 33 -13.44 -3.18 -7.44
C GLU A 33 -12.07 -2.76 -7.99
N SER A 34 -11.27 -3.73 -8.46
CA SER A 34 -9.94 -3.45 -9.03
C SER A 34 -9.95 -2.93 -10.46
N GLY A 35 -11.12 -2.84 -11.10
CA GLY A 35 -11.27 -2.24 -12.42
C GLY A 35 -11.17 -0.71 -12.36
N TYR A 36 -10.66 -0.11 -13.44
CA TYR A 36 -10.57 1.36 -13.55
C TYR A 36 -10.93 1.84 -14.95
N ARG A 37 -11.28 3.12 -15.07
CA ARG A 37 -11.52 3.75 -16.38
C ARG A 37 -10.29 4.49 -16.86
N PHE A 38 -10.11 4.53 -18.16
CA PHE A 38 -9.04 5.27 -18.81
C PHE A 38 -9.49 5.86 -20.15
N GLN A 39 -8.86 6.95 -20.56
CA GLN A 39 -9.02 7.56 -21.88
C GLN A 39 -7.79 7.25 -22.74
N LYS A 40 -8.01 7.13 -24.05
CA LYS A 40 -6.98 6.86 -25.04
C LYS A 40 -6.58 8.12 -25.78
N TYR A 41 -5.28 8.38 -25.83
CA TYR A 41 -4.71 9.51 -26.55
C TYR A 41 -3.91 8.99 -27.73
N ARG A 42 -4.20 9.52 -28.92
CA ARG A 42 -3.62 9.07 -30.20
C ARG A 42 -3.31 10.27 -31.09
N THR A 43 -2.45 10.05 -32.07
CA THR A 43 -2.18 11.03 -33.13
C THR A 43 -2.02 10.33 -34.48
N SER A 44 -2.55 10.93 -35.54
CA SER A 44 -2.37 10.46 -36.92
C SER A 44 -0.95 10.72 -37.43
N ALA A 45 -0.24 11.70 -36.86
CA ALA A 45 1.14 12.04 -37.20
C ALA A 45 2.12 10.87 -36.96
N CYS A 46 1.76 9.89 -36.13
CA CYS A 46 2.57 8.68 -35.95
C CYS A 46 2.66 7.80 -37.21
N LYS A 47 1.80 7.98 -38.22
CA LYS A 47 1.86 7.19 -39.46
C LYS A 47 3.07 7.54 -40.32
N THR A 48 3.43 8.82 -40.36
CA THR A 48 4.54 9.37 -41.17
C THR A 48 5.75 9.75 -40.32
N CYS A 49 5.73 9.44 -39.02
CA CYS A 49 6.79 9.82 -38.10
C CYS A 49 8.10 9.05 -38.39
N PRO A 50 9.23 9.76 -38.60
CA PRO A 50 10.51 9.13 -38.97
C PRO A 50 11.07 8.25 -37.84
N VAL A 51 10.80 8.60 -36.58
CA VAL A 51 11.28 7.86 -35.40
C VAL A 51 10.24 6.88 -34.86
N LYS A 52 9.21 6.53 -35.64
CA LYS A 52 8.15 5.62 -35.19
C LYS A 52 8.72 4.29 -34.68
N ALA A 53 9.69 3.73 -35.41
CA ALA A 53 10.35 2.47 -35.07
C ALA A 53 11.01 2.49 -33.68
N LEU A 54 11.51 3.64 -33.23
CA LEU A 54 12.11 3.82 -31.90
C LEU A 54 11.06 4.08 -30.80
N CYS A 55 9.85 4.52 -31.18
CA CYS A 55 8.82 4.95 -30.23
C CYS A 55 7.81 3.82 -29.89
N THR A 56 7.41 3.03 -30.89
CA THR A 56 6.43 1.94 -30.73
C THR A 56 6.44 0.96 -31.89
N SER A 57 6.17 -0.32 -31.61
CA SER A 57 5.95 -1.36 -32.61
C SER A 57 4.52 -1.37 -33.20
N ARG A 58 3.59 -0.58 -32.64
CA ARG A 58 2.18 -0.60 -33.05
C ARG A 58 1.98 0.04 -34.43
N LYS A 59 1.32 -0.69 -35.34
CA LYS A 59 1.01 -0.21 -36.70
C LYS A 59 0.29 1.15 -36.71
N GLY A 60 -0.67 1.34 -35.80
CA GLY A 60 -1.46 2.57 -35.67
C GLY A 60 -0.77 3.76 -34.97
N GLY A 61 0.49 3.61 -34.53
CA GLY A 61 1.19 4.64 -33.77
C GLY A 61 1.08 4.50 -32.26
N ARG A 62 1.70 5.44 -31.53
CA ARG A 62 1.74 5.40 -30.06
C ARG A 62 0.38 5.78 -29.51
N GLU A 63 -0.12 4.96 -28.59
CA GLU A 63 -1.32 5.22 -27.79
C GLU A 63 -0.90 5.41 -26.33
N ILE A 64 -1.52 6.38 -25.66
CA ILE A 64 -1.34 6.60 -24.22
C ILE A 64 -2.69 6.39 -23.55
N ASP A 65 -2.68 5.54 -22.53
CA ASP A 65 -3.82 5.33 -21.65
C ASP A 65 -3.66 6.22 -20.42
N ARG A 66 -4.52 7.23 -20.28
CA ARG A 66 -4.59 8.05 -19.06
C ARG A 66 -5.71 7.53 -18.19
N SER A 67 -5.39 7.02 -17.00
CA SER A 67 -6.40 6.53 -16.06
C SER A 67 -7.16 7.67 -15.39
N GLN A 68 -8.33 7.36 -14.84
CA GLN A 68 -9.09 8.27 -13.98
C GLN A 68 -8.33 8.69 -12.71
N TYR A 69 -7.27 7.96 -12.34
CA TYR A 69 -6.43 8.23 -11.18
C TYR A 69 -5.08 8.89 -11.54
N ALA A 70 -4.90 9.30 -12.80
CA ALA A 70 -3.61 9.80 -13.28
C ALA A 70 -3.10 11.02 -12.48
N GLU A 71 -3.99 11.91 -12.07
CA GLU A 71 -3.64 13.08 -11.25
C GLU A 71 -3.07 12.68 -9.89
N ALA A 72 -3.71 11.73 -9.18
CA ALA A 72 -3.20 11.22 -7.91
C ALA A 72 -1.84 10.52 -8.05
N VAL A 73 -1.63 9.80 -9.16
CA VAL A 73 -0.35 9.16 -9.48
C VAL A 73 0.73 10.21 -9.76
N GLU A 74 0.40 11.26 -10.50
CA GLU A 74 1.31 12.37 -10.81
C GLU A 74 1.70 13.16 -9.56
N GLU A 75 0.75 13.43 -8.67
CA GLU A 75 0.99 14.07 -7.38
C GLU A 75 1.90 13.21 -6.49
N ASN A 76 1.66 11.90 -6.43
CA ASN A 76 2.53 10.98 -5.71
C ASN A 76 3.94 10.95 -6.31
N HIS A 77 4.06 10.96 -7.64
CA HIS A 77 5.35 10.99 -8.32
C HIS A 77 6.10 12.31 -8.09
N LYS A 78 5.40 13.44 -8.03
CA LYS A 78 5.96 14.74 -7.66
C LYS A 78 6.52 14.69 -6.24
N ARG A 79 5.72 14.23 -5.26
CA ARG A 79 6.16 14.03 -3.87
C ARG A 79 7.38 13.12 -3.77
N TYR A 80 7.44 12.05 -4.57
CA TYR A 80 8.58 11.16 -4.61
C TYR A 80 9.86 11.85 -5.09
N LYS A 81 9.79 12.62 -6.18
CA LYS A 81 10.93 13.37 -6.72
C LYS A 81 11.42 14.46 -5.78
N GLU A 82 10.51 15.20 -5.18
CA GLU A 82 10.84 16.28 -4.24
C GLU A 82 11.47 15.74 -2.95
N ASN A 83 11.15 14.51 -2.55
CA ASN A 83 11.59 13.92 -1.29
C ASN A 83 12.50 12.70 -1.48
N GLY A 84 13.39 12.72 -2.48
CA GLY A 84 14.23 11.57 -2.85
C GLY A 84 15.02 10.97 -1.68
N GLN A 85 15.62 11.82 -0.83
CA GLN A 85 16.39 11.36 0.34
C GLN A 85 15.51 10.67 1.40
N LEU A 86 14.30 11.16 1.63
CA LEU A 86 13.35 10.56 2.56
C LEU A 86 12.94 9.15 2.08
N TYR A 87 12.63 9.00 0.80
CA TYR A 87 12.28 7.70 0.23
C TYR A 87 13.44 6.72 0.24
N ARG A 88 14.67 7.19 -0.03
CA ARG A 88 15.89 6.37 0.10
C ARG A 88 16.08 5.86 1.54
N LYS A 89 15.96 6.76 2.53
CA LYS A 89 16.04 6.39 3.95
C LYS A 89 14.94 5.38 4.35
N ARG A 90 13.73 5.54 3.84
CA ARG A 90 12.64 4.56 4.07
C ARG A 90 12.97 3.19 3.49
N GLN A 91 13.54 3.14 2.29
CA GLN A 91 13.96 1.89 1.67
C GLN A 91 15.04 1.19 2.52
N GLU A 92 16.07 1.93 2.94
CA GLU A 92 17.14 1.38 3.79
C GLU A 92 16.60 0.82 5.12
N ILE A 93 15.65 1.52 5.75
CA ILE A 93 15.04 1.07 7.01
C ILE A 93 14.14 -0.15 6.79
N ASN A 94 13.24 -0.10 5.81
CA ASN A 94 12.20 -1.10 5.63
C ASN A 94 12.73 -2.42 5.04
N GLU A 95 13.61 -2.35 4.05
CA GLU A 95 14.12 -3.55 3.37
C GLU A 95 14.88 -4.47 4.34
N HIS A 96 15.65 -3.90 5.27
CA HIS A 96 16.32 -4.68 6.30
C HIS A 96 15.34 -5.41 7.23
N ILE A 97 14.24 -4.74 7.63
CA ILE A 97 13.21 -5.32 8.50
C ILE A 97 12.56 -6.52 7.79
N PHE A 98 12.11 -6.31 6.55
CA PHE A 98 11.49 -7.37 5.77
C PHE A 98 12.46 -8.50 5.43
N GLY A 99 13.72 -8.18 5.13
CA GLY A 99 14.77 -9.16 4.90
C GLY A 99 14.99 -10.05 6.13
N THR A 100 15.06 -9.46 7.32
CA THR A 100 15.18 -10.23 8.57
C THR A 100 13.99 -11.16 8.78
N ILE A 101 12.76 -10.62 8.68
CA ILE A 101 11.55 -11.38 8.93
C ILE A 101 11.37 -12.51 7.91
N LYS A 102 11.53 -12.22 6.62
CA LYS A 102 11.30 -13.22 5.56
C LYS A 102 12.45 -14.22 5.44
N ARG A 103 13.70 -13.74 5.40
CA ARG A 103 14.87 -14.59 5.11
C ARG A 103 15.47 -15.22 6.35
N LYS A 104 15.64 -14.45 7.44
CA LYS A 104 16.26 -14.96 8.66
C LYS A 104 15.27 -15.73 9.53
N TRP A 105 14.01 -15.31 9.61
CA TRP A 105 12.99 -15.99 10.41
C TRP A 105 12.12 -16.95 9.60
N GLY A 106 12.25 -16.97 8.28
CA GLY A 106 11.51 -17.88 7.40
C GLY A 106 10.04 -17.51 7.17
N TYR A 107 9.61 -16.30 7.55
CA TYR A 107 8.21 -15.85 7.43
C TYR A 107 7.87 -15.46 5.98
N ASN A 108 7.79 -16.44 5.09
CA ASN A 108 7.56 -16.24 3.66
C ASN A 108 6.09 -16.37 3.25
N TYR A 109 5.28 -17.06 4.05
CA TYR A 109 3.84 -17.24 3.88
C TYR A 109 3.14 -16.99 5.22
N THR A 110 1.84 -16.73 5.16
CA THR A 110 0.98 -16.61 6.34
C THR A 110 0.27 -17.93 6.57
N ASP A 111 0.12 -18.31 7.84
CA ASP A 111 -0.56 -19.57 8.21
C ASP A 111 -2.08 -19.43 8.20
N LEU A 112 -2.58 -18.20 8.43
CA LEU A 112 -4.00 -17.93 8.51
C LEU A 112 -4.61 -17.48 7.16
N VAL A 113 -5.91 -17.72 7.02
CA VAL A 113 -6.69 -17.30 5.83
C VAL A 113 -7.69 -16.21 6.22
N GLY A 114 -7.75 -15.16 5.40
CA GLY A 114 -8.62 -14.00 5.58
C GLY A 114 -7.89 -12.78 6.13
N LEU A 115 -8.23 -11.59 5.61
CA LEU A 115 -7.49 -10.36 5.83
C LEU A 115 -7.35 -10.00 7.32
N GLU A 116 -8.41 -10.15 8.10
CA GLU A 116 -8.40 -9.86 9.54
C GLU A 116 -7.40 -10.74 10.30
N LYS A 117 -7.43 -12.06 10.06
CA LYS A 117 -6.55 -13.03 10.72
C LYS A 117 -5.10 -12.84 10.30
N VAL A 118 -4.85 -12.66 9.01
CA VAL A 118 -3.52 -12.37 8.44
C VAL A 118 -2.94 -11.08 9.01
N ASN A 119 -3.76 -10.04 9.17
CA ASN A 119 -3.32 -8.79 9.81
C ASN A 119 -2.91 -9.01 11.27
N GLY A 120 -3.64 -9.85 12.01
CA GLY A 120 -3.28 -10.23 13.38
C GLY A 120 -1.94 -10.95 13.45
N GLU A 121 -1.75 -11.96 12.60
CA GLU A 121 -0.50 -12.72 12.47
C GLU A 121 0.69 -11.80 12.15
N HIS A 122 0.55 -10.96 11.12
CA HIS A 122 1.58 -10.01 10.73
C HIS A 122 1.90 -9.00 11.84
N SER A 123 0.89 -8.53 12.57
CA SER A 123 1.07 -7.61 13.70
C SER A 123 1.88 -8.24 14.83
N LEU A 124 1.65 -9.53 15.11
CA LEU A 124 2.44 -10.28 16.10
C LEU A 124 3.90 -10.42 15.67
N ILE A 125 4.16 -10.75 14.40
CA ILE A 125 5.53 -10.83 13.87
C ILE A 125 6.26 -9.48 13.99
N MET A 126 5.58 -8.38 13.64
CA MET A 126 6.15 -7.03 13.76
C MET A 126 6.40 -6.63 15.22
N LEU A 127 5.51 -7.01 16.14
CA LEU A 127 5.72 -6.81 17.58
C LEU A 127 6.97 -7.55 18.07
N VAL A 128 7.11 -8.83 17.71
CA VAL A 128 8.29 -9.63 18.09
C VAL A 128 9.56 -9.02 17.50
N TYR A 129 9.55 -8.54 16.25
CA TYR A 129 10.68 -7.85 15.64
C TYR A 129 11.07 -6.58 16.42
N ASN A 130 10.08 -5.75 16.76
CA ASN A 130 10.33 -4.52 17.51
C ASN A 130 10.90 -4.80 18.90
N ILE A 131 10.41 -5.83 19.61
CA ILE A 131 10.94 -6.23 20.92
C ILE A 131 12.39 -6.73 20.78
N LYS A 132 12.66 -7.67 19.86
CA LYS A 132 14.02 -8.20 19.66
C LYS A 132 15.00 -7.12 19.24
N ARG A 133 14.59 -6.19 18.38
CA ARG A 133 15.41 -5.04 17.99
C ARG A 133 15.67 -4.10 19.15
N SER A 134 14.68 -3.82 19.98
CA SER A 134 14.83 -2.97 21.16
C SER A 134 15.80 -3.60 22.18
N ILE A 135 15.69 -4.91 22.42
CA ILE A 135 16.62 -5.66 23.27
C ILE A 135 18.05 -5.58 22.71
N ASN A 136 18.24 -5.73 21.39
CA ASN A 136 19.57 -5.66 20.79
C ASN A 136 20.20 -4.27 20.86
N ILE A 137 19.40 -3.19 20.85
CA ILE A 137 19.90 -1.81 20.89
C ILE A 137 20.14 -1.34 22.33
N LEU A 138 19.21 -1.63 23.24
CA LEU A 138 19.19 -1.08 24.59
C LEU A 138 19.69 -2.07 25.66
N GLY A 139 19.61 -3.37 25.39
CA GLY A 139 19.71 -4.40 26.42
C GLY A 139 18.39 -4.58 27.19
N VAL A 140 18.27 -5.73 27.87
CA VAL A 140 17.06 -6.08 28.64
C VAL A 140 16.82 -5.14 29.84
N PRO A 141 17.82 -4.81 30.69
CA PRO A 141 17.60 -3.97 31.87
C PRO A 141 17.06 -2.57 31.53
N ASP A 142 17.69 -1.90 30.56
CA ASP A 142 17.30 -0.56 30.11
C ASP A 142 15.93 -0.55 29.43
N LEU A 143 15.61 -1.57 28.64
CA LEU A 143 14.29 -1.71 28.06
C LEU A 143 13.21 -1.80 29.14
N VAL A 144 13.42 -2.63 30.16
CA VAL A 144 12.48 -2.79 31.28
C VAL A 144 12.36 -1.49 32.08
N ALA A 145 13.47 -0.80 32.35
CA ALA A 145 13.46 0.48 33.06
C ALA A 145 12.62 1.53 32.29
N ARG A 146 12.84 1.66 30.99
CA ARG A 146 12.09 2.60 30.13
C ARG A 146 10.60 2.26 30.06
N LEU A 147 10.25 0.98 29.97
CA LEU A 147 8.85 0.54 29.96
C LEU A 147 8.14 0.84 31.29
N LYS A 148 8.83 0.73 32.43
CA LYS A 148 8.26 1.10 33.75
C LYS A 148 7.96 2.59 33.84
N THR A 149 8.81 3.44 33.24
CA THR A 149 8.63 4.90 33.23
C THR A 149 7.83 5.39 32.03
N TRP A 150 7.32 4.50 31.17
CA TRP A 150 6.69 4.90 29.92
C TRP A 150 5.26 5.40 30.16
N ASN A 151 5.07 6.70 29.96
CA ASN A 151 3.75 7.32 29.93
C ASN A 151 3.18 7.20 28.51
N SER A 152 2.23 6.27 28.33
CA SER A 152 1.57 6.05 27.05
C SER A 152 0.86 7.32 26.57
N PRO A 153 1.16 7.83 25.36
CA PRO A 153 0.43 8.95 24.76
C PRO A 153 -0.98 8.54 24.34
N TYR A 154 -1.26 7.24 24.26
CA TYR A 154 -2.60 6.72 24.02
C TYR A 154 -3.40 6.78 25.32
N LYS A 155 -4.51 7.51 25.31
CA LYS A 155 -5.43 7.57 26.45
C LYS A 155 -5.86 6.14 26.79
N ARG A 156 -5.60 5.72 28.04
CA ARG A 156 -5.95 4.40 28.59
C ARG A 156 -7.48 4.14 28.64
N LYS A 157 -8.28 5.15 28.32
CA LYS A 157 -9.72 5.17 28.55
C LYS A 157 -10.44 4.59 27.32
N ASP A 158 -11.06 3.43 27.53
CA ASP A 158 -12.24 2.86 26.84
C ASP A 158 -12.03 1.41 26.36
N LEU A 159 -10.86 1.02 25.86
CA LEU A 159 -10.69 -0.34 25.29
C LEU A 159 -10.56 -1.45 26.36
N PHE A 160 -10.01 -1.14 27.54
CA PHE A 160 -9.76 -2.14 28.60
C PHE A 160 -11.02 -2.47 29.41
N LEU A 161 -11.92 -1.51 29.58
CA LEU A 161 -13.21 -1.68 30.26
C LEU A 161 -14.20 -2.46 29.40
N LEU A 162 -14.26 -2.19 28.08
CA LEU A 162 -15.12 -2.92 27.14
C LEU A 162 -14.68 -4.39 26.95
N LYS A 163 -13.37 -4.67 26.94
CA LYS A 163 -12.88 -6.05 26.81
C LYS A 163 -13.11 -6.88 28.07
N THR A 164 -12.96 -6.31 29.27
CA THR A 164 -13.16 -7.06 30.52
C THR A 164 -14.63 -7.31 30.83
N THR A 165 -15.53 -6.38 30.50
CA THR A 165 -16.99 -6.61 30.62
C THR A 165 -17.48 -7.65 29.62
N TYR A 166 -17.03 -7.59 28.36
CA TYR A 166 -17.42 -8.57 27.35
C TYR A 166 -16.86 -9.97 27.64
N LEU A 167 -15.64 -10.09 28.19
CA LEU A 167 -15.09 -11.38 28.63
C LEU A 167 -15.87 -11.97 29.81
N LYS A 168 -16.22 -11.15 30.81
CA LYS A 168 -17.03 -11.59 31.97
C LYS A 168 -18.43 -12.05 31.55
N LEU A 169 -19.13 -11.26 30.74
CA LEU A 169 -20.45 -11.61 30.20
C LEU A 169 -20.43 -12.93 29.39
N LYS A 170 -19.37 -13.19 28.64
CA LYS A 170 -19.24 -14.44 27.87
C LYS A 170 -18.92 -15.66 28.74
N LEU A 171 -18.15 -15.48 29.82
CA LEU A 171 -17.88 -16.55 30.80
C LEU A 171 -19.14 -16.91 31.60
N ASP A 172 -19.89 -15.90 32.06
CA ASP A 172 -21.12 -16.12 32.84
C ASP A 172 -22.22 -16.78 32.00
N PHE A 173 -22.34 -16.42 30.71
CA PHE A 173 -23.26 -17.06 29.77
C PHE A 173 -22.92 -18.54 29.52
N PHE A 174 -21.63 -18.86 29.36
CA PHE A 174 -21.17 -20.25 29.18
C PHE A 174 -21.42 -21.10 30.44
N PHE A 175 -21.18 -20.57 31.63
CA PHE A 175 -21.41 -21.27 32.89
C PHE A 175 -22.91 -21.47 33.22
N SER A 176 -23.78 -20.54 32.79
CA SER A 176 -25.23 -20.66 32.98
C SER A 176 -25.84 -21.77 32.10
N GLN A 177 -25.43 -21.91 30.84
CA GLN A 177 -25.92 -22.98 29.96
C GLN A 177 -25.52 -24.38 30.46
N THR A 178 -24.33 -24.55 31.03
CA THR A 178 -23.89 -25.83 31.60
C THR A 178 -24.63 -26.24 32.88
N LYS A 179 -25.28 -25.31 33.59
CA LYS A 179 -26.07 -25.62 34.80
C LYS A 179 -27.55 -25.92 34.51
N LEU A 180 -28.06 -25.56 33.33
CA LEU A 180 -29.43 -25.82 32.88
C LEU A 180 -29.57 -27.13 32.07
N SER A 181 -28.47 -27.83 31.83
CA SER A 181 -28.40 -29.05 31.01
C SER A 181 -27.92 -30.30 31.78
N ALA A 182 -28.04 -30.27 33.12
CA ALA A 182 -27.81 -31.42 34.01
C ALA A 182 -29.12 -31.82 34.71
#